data_AF-A0A7S3TNS4-F1
#
_entry.id   AF-A0A7S3TNS4-F1
#
_cell.length_a   1.000
_cell.length_b   1.000
_cell.length_c   1.000
_cell.angle_alpha   90.00
_cell.angle_beta   90.00
_cell.angle_gamma   90.00
#
_symmetry.space_group_name_H-M   'P 1'
#
loop_
_entity.id
_entity.type
_entity.pdbx_description
1 polymer ?
#
loop_
_entity_poly.entity_id
_entity_poly.type
_entity_poly.pdbx_seq_one_letter_code
_entity_poly.pdbx_strand_id
1 'polypeptide(L)'
;FRGNVNHDNARFGLYLDNQMPRNLQRDEDGYVTDRSSCYEFTANGMDNGLSRAQVVADEFNWHNAYVGVYALYDVMLVNYTSVNNDHGFYWKKSKNFADATAHHFRDSIFANDRRDPIGKLT
;
A
#
# COMPACT_ATOMS: atom_id res chain seq x y z
N PHE A 1 7.58 2.23 6.79
CA PHE A 1 7.01 1.65 8.03
C PHE A 1 7.47 0.21 8.15
N ARG A 2 7.64 -0.34 9.36
CA ARG A 2 8.13 -1.71 9.53
C ARG A 2 7.54 -2.39 10.76
N GLY A 3 7.12 -3.65 10.63
CA GLY A 3 6.86 -4.53 11.77
C GLY A 3 5.55 -4.26 12.52
N ASN A 4 4.56 -3.65 11.86
CA ASN A 4 3.27 -3.46 12.53
C ASN A 4 2.46 -4.75 12.49
N VAL A 5 1.63 -4.92 13.53
CA VAL A 5 0.67 -6.00 13.64
C VAL A 5 -0.71 -5.38 13.86
N ASN A 6 -1.66 -5.75 13.01
CA ASN A 6 -3.05 -5.29 13.07
C ASN A 6 -3.97 -6.51 13.17
N HIS A 7 -4.61 -6.71 14.33
CA HIS A 7 -5.46 -7.88 14.54
C HIS A 7 -6.76 -7.58 15.28
N ASP A 8 -7.81 -8.33 14.94
CA ASP A 8 -9.12 -8.31 15.61
C ASP A 8 -9.73 -6.89 15.73
N ASN A 9 -9.42 -5.98 14.81
CA ASN A 9 -9.90 -4.59 14.85
C ASN A 9 -11.38 -4.45 14.45
N ALA A 10 -12.07 -5.57 14.22
CA ALA A 10 -13.40 -5.71 13.61
C ALA A 10 -13.52 -5.21 12.16
N ARG A 11 -13.03 -4.00 11.86
CA ARG A 11 -13.10 -3.41 10.51
C ARG A 11 -11.75 -3.32 9.84
N PHE A 12 -10.89 -2.39 10.24
CA PHE A 12 -9.70 -2.04 9.46
C PHE A 12 -8.41 -2.54 10.10
N GLY A 13 -7.61 -3.27 9.33
CA GLY A 13 -6.20 -3.50 9.61
C GLY A 13 -5.34 -2.37 9.02
N LEU A 14 -4.27 -2.71 8.30
CA LEU A 14 -3.55 -1.76 7.48
C LEU A 14 -4.53 -1.08 6.50
N TYR A 15 -4.64 0.24 6.62
CA TYR A 15 -5.47 1.04 5.73
C TYR A 15 -4.73 2.30 5.28
N LEU A 16 -4.10 2.23 4.11
CA LEU A 16 -3.47 3.39 3.48
C LEU A 16 -4.46 4.03 2.52
N ASP A 17 -5.08 5.13 2.95
CA ASP A 17 -6.04 5.86 2.12
C ASP A 17 -5.34 6.91 1.27
N ASN A 18 -5.58 6.88 -0.04
CA ASN A 18 -5.10 7.84 -1.03
C ASN A 18 -3.61 8.22 -0.92
N GLN A 19 -2.74 7.24 -0.64
CA GLN A 19 -1.30 7.46 -0.53
C GLN A 19 -0.65 7.48 -1.92
N MET A 20 -0.30 8.69 -2.36
CA MET A 20 0.28 8.96 -3.67
C MET A 20 1.61 9.71 -3.51
N PRO A 21 2.68 9.06 -3.02
CA PRO A 21 3.97 9.72 -2.89
C PRO A 21 4.49 10.18 -4.27
N ARG A 22 5.02 11.40 -4.31
CA ARG A 22 5.33 12.17 -5.54
C ARG A 22 6.58 13.02 -5.36
N ASN A 23 7.25 13.33 -6.47
CA ASN A 23 8.31 14.35 -6.53
C ASN A 23 7.73 15.75 -6.69
N LEU A 24 6.97 16.23 -5.69
CA LEU A 24 6.41 17.58 -5.72
C LEU A 24 7.54 18.63 -5.72
N GLN A 25 7.38 19.67 -6.53
CA GLN A 25 8.25 20.83 -6.45
C GLN A 25 7.91 21.60 -5.18
N ARG A 26 8.89 21.71 -4.27
CA ARG A 26 8.73 22.32 -2.95
C ARG A 26 9.85 23.30 -2.65
N ASP A 27 9.56 24.28 -1.81
CA ASP A 27 10.57 25.14 -1.21
C ASP A 27 11.24 24.48 0.00
N GLU A 28 12.13 25.22 0.66
CA GLU A 28 12.90 24.76 1.83
C GLU A 28 12.00 24.46 3.05
N ASP A 29 10.83 25.08 3.13
CA ASP A 29 9.83 24.87 4.19
C ASP A 29 8.86 23.73 3.85
N GLY A 30 8.98 23.13 2.66
CA GLY A 30 8.18 21.99 2.20
C GLY A 30 6.84 22.36 1.58
N TYR A 31 6.58 23.65 1.31
CA TYR A 31 5.38 24.09 0.59
C TYR A 31 5.52 23.86 -0.90
N VAL A 32 4.42 23.53 -1.57
CA VAL A 32 4.41 23.33 -3.03
C VAL A 32 4.60 24.68 -3.74
N THR A 33 5.63 24.76 -4.59
CA THR A 33 5.98 25.98 -5.34
C THR A 33 5.42 25.99 -6.76
N ASP A 34 5.18 24.82 -7.35
CA ASP A 34 4.52 24.68 -8.65
C ASP A 34 3.35 23.69 -8.57
N ARG A 35 2.13 24.21 -8.78
CA ARG A 35 0.90 23.41 -8.80
C ARG A 35 0.90 22.37 -9.91
N SER A 36 1.62 22.59 -11.02
CA SER A 36 1.68 21.63 -12.12
C SER A 36 2.30 20.30 -11.68
N SER A 37 3.21 20.33 -10.69
CA SER A 37 3.78 19.14 -10.06
C SER A 37 2.77 18.33 -9.24
N CYS A 38 1.52 18.80 -9.05
CA CYS A 38 0.45 18.06 -8.39
C CYS A 38 -0.52 17.36 -9.36
N TYR A 39 -0.35 17.54 -10.68
CA TYR A 39 -1.25 16.94 -11.67
C TYR A 39 -1.22 15.41 -11.66
N GLU A 40 -2.19 14.79 -12.35
CA GLU A 40 -2.28 13.34 -12.44
C GLU A 40 -1.04 12.76 -13.15
N PHE A 41 -0.62 11.59 -12.68
CA PHE A 41 0.52 10.87 -13.25
C PHE A 41 0.26 10.47 -14.70
N THR A 42 1.32 10.42 -15.50
CA THR A 42 1.29 9.69 -16.77
C THR A 42 1.06 8.20 -16.52
N ALA A 43 0.68 7.46 -17.58
CA ALA A 43 0.38 6.03 -17.46
C ALA A 43 1.55 5.19 -16.91
N ASN A 44 2.80 5.59 -17.17
CA ASN A 44 3.99 4.95 -16.62
C ASN A 44 4.50 5.59 -15.32
N GLY A 45 3.90 6.71 -14.89
CA GLY A 45 4.24 7.42 -13.66
C GLY A 45 5.65 7.98 -13.58
N MET A 46 6.39 8.03 -14.68
CA MET A 46 7.77 8.52 -14.72
C MET A 46 7.87 10.05 -14.61
N ASP A 47 6.76 10.73 -14.82
CA ASP A 47 6.63 12.18 -14.74
C ASP A 47 6.81 12.71 -13.31
N ASN A 48 6.26 11.99 -12.32
CA ASN A 48 6.19 12.46 -10.95
C ASN A 48 6.26 11.34 -9.89
N GLY A 49 6.41 10.10 -10.33
CA GLY A 49 6.60 8.96 -9.45
C GLY A 49 7.96 9.00 -8.76
N LEU A 50 8.04 8.38 -7.59
CA LEU A 50 9.30 8.28 -6.86
C LEU A 50 10.27 7.34 -7.59
N SER A 51 11.52 7.76 -7.73
CA SER A 51 12.59 6.93 -8.30
C SER A 51 12.92 5.69 -7.45
N ARG A 52 12.48 5.68 -6.19
CA ARG A 52 12.48 4.52 -5.30
C ARG A 52 11.12 4.41 -4.64
N ALA A 53 10.50 3.24 -4.73
CA ALA A 53 9.24 3.00 -4.04
C ALA A 53 9.42 3.15 -2.52
N GLN A 54 8.44 3.76 -1.85
CA GLN A 54 8.36 3.73 -0.39
C GLN A 54 8.04 2.32 0.07
N VAL A 55 8.56 1.91 1.23
CA VAL A 55 8.42 0.53 1.69
C VAL A 55 7.60 0.46 2.99
N VAL A 56 6.59 -0.40 2.95
CA VAL A 56 5.94 -0.96 4.14
C VAL A 56 6.44 -2.40 4.27
N ALA A 57 7.19 -2.68 5.34
CA ALA A 57 7.84 -3.97 5.53
C ALA A 57 7.29 -4.73 6.73
N ASP A 58 7.31 -6.06 6.67
CA ASP A 58 7.03 -6.95 7.82
C ASP A 58 5.67 -6.66 8.49
N GLU A 59 4.68 -6.30 7.69
CA GLU A 59 3.34 -5.95 8.13
C GLU A 59 2.50 -7.22 8.28
N PHE A 60 1.88 -7.43 9.44
CA PHE A 60 1.04 -8.59 9.69
C PHE A 60 -0.41 -8.20 10.00
N ASN A 61 -1.35 -8.72 9.21
CA ASN A 61 -2.78 -8.47 9.38
C ASN A 61 -3.54 -9.77 9.59
N TRP A 62 -4.40 -9.80 10.62
CA TRP A 62 -5.19 -10.97 11.01
C TRP A 62 -6.60 -10.59 11.50
N HIS A 63 -7.64 -11.31 11.09
CA HIS A 63 -9.02 -11.08 11.59
C HIS A 63 -9.59 -9.68 11.38
N ASN A 64 -9.25 -9.03 10.27
CA ASN A 64 -9.85 -7.76 9.88
C ASN A 64 -10.85 -7.97 8.73
N ALA A 65 -11.96 -7.24 8.74
CA ALA A 65 -12.89 -7.24 7.61
C ALA A 65 -12.27 -6.58 6.37
N TYR A 66 -11.45 -5.56 6.57
CA TYR A 66 -10.80 -4.77 5.52
C TYR A 66 -9.34 -4.56 5.84
N VAL A 67 -8.48 -5.00 4.91
CA VAL A 67 -7.08 -4.61 4.85
C VAL A 67 -6.85 -4.10 3.44
N GLY A 68 -6.06 -3.04 3.28
CA GLY A 68 -5.61 -2.58 1.98
C GLY A 68 -5.72 -1.09 1.79
N VAL A 69 -6.04 -0.68 0.57
CA VAL A 69 -5.88 0.70 0.12
C VAL A 69 -6.97 1.09 -0.86
N TYR A 70 -7.37 2.37 -0.81
CA TYR A 70 -8.21 2.92 -1.85
C TYR A 70 -7.36 3.26 -3.08
N ALA A 71 -6.33 4.08 -2.88
CA ALA A 71 -5.35 4.38 -3.91
C ALA A 71 -3.95 4.36 -3.32
N LEU A 72 -3.07 3.57 -3.93
CA LEU A 72 -1.69 3.39 -3.50
C LEU A 72 -0.79 3.40 -4.73
N TYR A 73 0.22 4.28 -4.72
CA TYR A 73 1.10 4.51 -5.87
C TYR A 73 2.47 3.93 -5.58
N ASP A 74 3.55 4.73 -5.58
CA ASP A 74 4.92 4.23 -5.38
C ASP A 74 5.18 3.80 -3.92
N VAL A 75 4.41 2.83 -3.44
CA VAL A 75 4.54 2.14 -2.16
C VAL A 75 4.53 0.63 -2.43
N MET A 76 5.58 -0.04 -2.01
CA MET A 76 5.76 -1.48 -2.08
C MET A 76 5.56 -2.10 -0.69
N LEU A 77 4.79 -3.19 -0.63
CA LEU A 77 4.68 -4.04 0.54
C LEU A 77 5.70 -5.19 0.45
N VAL A 78 6.58 -5.29 1.44
CA VAL A 78 7.62 -6.33 1.51
C VAL A 78 7.39 -7.19 2.73
N ASN A 79 7.41 -8.52 2.57
CA ASN A 79 7.15 -9.46 3.67
C ASN A 79 5.81 -9.16 4.38
N TYR A 80 4.80 -8.76 3.61
CA TYR A 80 3.45 -8.57 4.11
C TYR A 80 2.80 -9.93 4.34
N THR A 81 2.15 -10.10 5.49
CA THR A 81 1.43 -11.32 5.83
C THR A 81 -0.04 -10.98 6.12
N SER A 82 -0.93 -11.59 5.35
CA SER A 82 -2.37 -11.59 5.61
C SER A 82 -2.81 -12.99 5.96
N VAL A 83 -3.40 -13.16 7.14
CA VAL A 83 -4.02 -14.42 7.57
C VAL A 83 -5.46 -14.14 7.95
N ASN A 84 -6.41 -14.94 7.46
CA ASN A 84 -7.79 -14.92 7.93
C ASN A 84 -8.41 -13.49 7.97
N ASN A 85 -8.21 -12.68 6.94
CA ASN A 85 -8.94 -11.42 6.77
C ASN A 85 -10.07 -11.66 5.77
N ASP A 86 -11.25 -11.04 5.95
CA ASP A 86 -12.36 -11.17 4.97
C ASP A 86 -11.89 -10.76 3.57
N HIS A 87 -11.05 -9.72 3.51
CA HIS A 87 -10.30 -9.32 2.32
C HIS A 87 -8.82 -9.36 2.63
N GLY A 88 -8.07 -10.28 1.99
CA GLY A 88 -6.63 -10.40 2.20
C GLY A 88 -5.84 -9.13 1.84
N PHE A 89 -6.32 -8.42 0.81
CA PHE A 89 -5.98 -7.02 0.53
C PHE A 89 -6.98 -6.44 -0.48
N TYR A 90 -7.62 -5.33 -0.15
CA TYR A 90 -8.46 -4.55 -1.04
C TYR A 90 -7.63 -3.49 -1.76
N TRP A 91 -7.83 -3.33 -3.07
CA TRP A 91 -7.13 -2.33 -3.86
C TRP A 91 -8.03 -1.76 -4.95
N LYS A 92 -8.22 -0.43 -4.99
CA LYS A 92 -9.03 0.21 -6.03
C LYS A 92 -8.25 0.90 -7.16
N LYS A 93 -7.21 1.67 -6.87
CA LYS A 93 -6.43 2.39 -7.90
C LYS A 93 -4.92 2.32 -7.66
N SER A 94 -4.16 2.11 -8.75
CA SER A 94 -2.70 2.24 -8.77
C SER A 94 -2.19 2.69 -10.14
N LYS A 95 -0.87 2.73 -10.29
CA LYS A 95 -0.11 2.91 -11.53
C LYS A 95 1.08 1.94 -11.55
N ASN A 96 1.79 1.87 -12.68
CA ASN A 96 3.11 1.24 -12.70
C ASN A 96 4.11 2.05 -11.84
N PHE A 97 5.08 1.37 -11.22
CA PHE A 97 6.14 2.06 -10.50
C PHE A 97 7.03 2.85 -11.45
N ALA A 98 7.51 4.01 -10.99
CA ALA A 98 8.63 4.69 -11.63
C ALA A 98 9.96 3.97 -11.32
N ASP A 99 10.05 3.34 -10.15
CA ASP A 99 11.09 2.38 -9.80
C ASP A 99 10.87 1.05 -10.55
N ALA A 100 11.71 0.79 -11.56
CA ALA A 100 11.61 -0.42 -12.39
C ALA A 100 11.88 -1.74 -11.63
N THR A 101 12.37 -1.67 -10.39
CA THR A 101 12.65 -2.85 -9.55
C THR A 101 11.56 -3.13 -8.52
N ALA A 102 10.58 -2.24 -8.41
CA ALA A 102 9.53 -2.33 -7.42
C ALA A 102 8.32 -3.13 -7.92
N HIS A 103 7.70 -3.84 -6.98
CA HIS A 103 6.46 -4.59 -7.17
C HIS A 103 5.51 -4.26 -6.02
N HIS A 104 4.20 -4.33 -6.25
CA HIS A 104 3.21 -3.94 -5.23
C HIS A 104 3.34 -4.80 -3.97
N PHE A 105 3.63 -6.09 -4.19
CA PHE A 105 3.96 -7.06 -3.16
C PHE A 105 5.26 -7.76 -3.52
N ARG A 106 6.14 -7.90 -2.54
CA ARG A 106 7.36 -8.70 -2.64
C ARG A 106 7.46 -9.62 -1.43
N ASP A 107 7.79 -10.88 -1.68
CA ASP A 107 8.01 -11.89 -0.64
C ASP A 107 6.85 -11.98 0.38
N SER A 108 5.60 -11.84 -0.08
CA SER A 108 4.42 -11.68 0.78
C SER A 108 3.53 -12.93 0.80
N ILE A 109 2.81 -13.12 1.91
CA ILE A 109 1.97 -14.28 2.18
C ILE A 109 0.50 -13.86 2.31
N PHE A 110 -0.35 -14.58 1.59
CA PHE A 110 -1.80 -14.57 1.77
C PHE A 110 -2.23 -15.97 2.14
N ALA A 111 -2.68 -16.15 3.38
CA ALA A 111 -2.98 -17.46 3.94
C ALA A 111 -4.34 -17.49 4.63
N ASN A 112 -4.86 -18.70 4.79
CA ASN A 112 -6.11 -18.99 5.48
C ASN A 112 -5.94 -20.25 6.33
N ASP A 113 -6.21 -20.19 7.64
CA ASP A 113 -6.38 -21.38 8.48
C ASP A 113 -7.82 -21.88 8.35
N ARG A 114 -8.00 -23.01 7.67
CA ARG A 114 -9.30 -23.62 7.39
C ARG A 114 -10.12 -23.96 8.64
N ARG A 115 -9.47 -24.11 9.80
CA ARG A 115 -10.13 -24.42 11.07
C ARG A 115 -10.64 -23.17 11.78
N ASP A 116 -10.14 -22.00 11.39
CA ASP A 116 -10.59 -20.73 11.92
C ASP A 116 -11.92 -20.32 11.27
N PRO A 117 -12.96 -20.00 12.05
CA PRO A 117 -14.22 -19.54 11.49
C PRO A 117 -14.19 -18.12 10.94
N ILE A 118 -13.20 -17.29 11.30
CA ILE A 118 -13.15 -15.86 10.97
C ILE A 118 -12.37 -15.63 9.68
N GLY A 119 -12.82 -14.68 8.83
CA GLY A 119 -11.99 -14.12 7.75
C GLY A 119 -11.56 -15.11 6.68
N LYS A 120 -12.49 -15.84 6.07
CA LYS A 120 -12.15 -16.84 5.06
C LYS A 120 -11.97 -16.19 3.70
N LEU A 121 -10.78 -16.35 3.10
CA LEU A 121 -10.55 -16.09 1.68
C LEU A 121 -11.46 -17.04 0.87
N THR A 122 -12.54 -16.52 0.30
CA THR A 122 -13.44 -17.23 -0.61
C THR A 122 -12.99 -17.10 -2.06
#